data_AF-A0A7V8CYJ1-F1
#
_entry.id   AF-A0A7V8CYJ1-F1
#
_cell.length_a   1.000
_cell.length_b   1.000
_cell.length_c   1.000
_cell.angle_alpha   90.00
_cell.angle_beta   90.00
_cell.angle_gamma   90.00
#
_symmetry.space_group_name_H-M   'P 1'
#
loop_
_entity.id
_entity.type
_entity.pdbx_description
1 polymer ?
#
loop_
_entity_poly.entity_id
_entity_poly.type
_entity_poly.pdbx_seq_one_letter_code
_entity_poly.pdbx_strand_id
1 'polypeptide(L)'
;MRDGTCPKCGSNQVFFHPAPAAVPAPDVALDRYACMACGYAETYLSPLVDRAALRDSWQAAGARITEPLLSAAQPSTRTIRLPPMQFGTARILAYGPLDDRVNPTPLAKPLRTMGSAASWPAYVAFYQYPDSHEVHRCYCDSRWTILQQDVFPYMSSAIAALDLEYQGAASLLIPFGG
;
A
#
# COMPACT_ATOMS: atom_id res chain seq x y z
N MET A 1 3.91 -6.98 -15.07
CA MET A 1 3.61 -7.77 -13.85
C MET A 1 2.25 -8.49 -13.88
N ARG A 2 1.32 -8.14 -14.77
CA ARG A 2 0.01 -8.82 -14.88
C ARG A 2 0.14 -10.33 -15.14
N ASP A 3 1.20 -10.77 -15.83
CA ASP A 3 1.51 -12.18 -16.09
C ASP A 3 2.21 -12.90 -14.91
N GLY A 4 2.13 -12.34 -13.70
CA GLY A 4 2.72 -12.92 -12.48
C GLY A 4 4.25 -12.83 -12.38
N THR A 5 4.92 -12.20 -13.34
CA THR A 5 6.39 -12.05 -13.35
C THR A 5 6.80 -10.57 -13.35
N CYS A 6 7.83 -10.25 -12.58
CA CYS A 6 8.45 -8.93 -12.55
C CYS A 6 9.32 -8.71 -13.80
N PRO A 7 9.04 -7.68 -14.62
CA PRO A 7 9.84 -7.41 -15.81
C PRO A 7 11.23 -6.84 -15.47
N LYS A 8 11.44 -6.35 -14.24
CA LYS A 8 12.69 -5.77 -13.78
C LYS A 8 13.71 -6.78 -13.30
N CYS A 9 13.28 -7.81 -12.57
CA CYS A 9 14.19 -8.79 -11.96
C CYS A 9 13.86 -10.25 -12.29
N GLY A 10 12.82 -10.51 -13.08
CA GLY A 10 12.38 -11.87 -13.43
C GLY A 10 11.72 -12.66 -12.30
N SER A 11 11.60 -12.08 -11.10
CA SER A 11 10.96 -12.76 -9.96
C SER A 11 9.46 -12.94 -10.18
N ASN A 12 8.94 -14.09 -9.76
CA ASN A 12 7.51 -14.41 -9.71
C ASN A 12 6.82 -13.95 -8.41
N GLN A 13 7.53 -13.28 -7.52
CA GLN A 13 6.98 -12.72 -6.28
C GLN A 13 6.25 -11.40 -6.57
N VAL A 14 5.16 -11.48 -7.33
CA VAL A 14 4.33 -10.34 -7.71
C VAL A 14 3.09 -10.29 -6.83
N PHE A 15 2.93 -9.19 -6.10
CA PHE A 15 1.75 -8.88 -5.33
C PHE A 15 0.78 -8.06 -6.18
N PHE A 16 -0.50 -8.45 -6.19
CA PHE A 16 -1.59 -7.73 -6.85
C PHE A 16 -2.48 -7.08 -5.80
N HIS A 17 -2.78 -5.79 -6.00
CA HIS A 17 -3.76 -5.07 -5.20
C HIS A 17 -4.75 -4.35 -6.13
N PRO A 18 -6.06 -4.67 -6.09
CA PRO A 18 -7.06 -3.84 -6.73
C PRO A 18 -7.15 -2.50 -5.98
N ALA A 19 -6.83 -1.40 -6.63
CA ALA A 19 -6.96 -0.08 -6.02
C ALA A 19 -8.39 0.42 -6.23
N PRO A 20 -9.10 0.86 -5.17
CA PRO A 20 -10.33 1.61 -5.34
C PRO A 20 -9.94 2.97 -5.91
N ALA A 21 -10.01 3.11 -7.22
CA ALA A 21 -9.82 4.38 -7.86
C ALA A 21 -11.18 4.98 -8.20
N ALA A 22 -11.36 6.24 -7.84
CA ALA A 22 -12.34 7.12 -8.47
C ALA A 22 -11.89 7.40 -9.90
N VAL A 23 -11.93 6.39 -10.77
CA VAL A 23 -11.81 6.61 -12.21
C VAL A 23 -13.16 7.18 -12.65
N PRO A 24 -13.21 8.28 -13.43
CA PRO A 24 -14.45 8.78 -14.03
C PRO A 24 -14.88 7.89 -15.20
N ALA A 25 -14.86 6.58 -14.99
CA ALA A 25 -15.34 5.51 -15.85
C ALA A 25 -15.74 4.35 -14.93
N PRO A 26 -17.05 4.11 -14.69
CA PRO A 26 -17.54 3.18 -13.68
C PRO A 26 -17.11 1.72 -13.93
N ASP A 27 -16.75 1.40 -15.18
CA ASP A 27 -16.33 0.06 -15.60
C ASP A 27 -14.80 -0.13 -15.63
N VAL A 28 -14.03 0.86 -15.12
CA VAL A 28 -12.57 0.84 -15.18
C VAL A 28 -11.97 0.90 -13.78
N ALA A 29 -11.26 -0.15 -13.41
CA ALA A 29 -10.50 -0.27 -12.19
C ALA A 29 -9.00 0.02 -12.43
N LEU A 30 -8.30 0.41 -11.37
CA LEU A 30 -6.84 0.48 -11.34
C LEU A 30 -6.29 -0.77 -10.65
N ASP A 31 -5.60 -1.61 -11.42
CA ASP A 31 -4.87 -2.76 -10.91
C ASP A 31 -3.45 -2.33 -10.54
N ARG A 32 -3.04 -2.48 -9.29
CA ARG A 32 -1.65 -2.25 -8.87
C ARG A 32 -0.92 -3.57 -8.71
N TYR A 33 0.32 -3.60 -9.18
CA TYR A 33 1.23 -4.72 -8.98
C TYR A 33 2.54 -4.24 -8.39
N ALA A 34 3.10 -5.01 -7.46
CA ALA A 34 4.42 -4.76 -6.89
C ALA A 34 5.24 -6.05 -6.87
N CYS A 35 6.50 -5.97 -7.26
CA CYS A 35 7.46 -7.05 -7.11
C CYS A 35 8.04 -7.01 -5.71
N MET A 36 7.80 -8.06 -4.93
CA MET A 36 8.30 -8.17 -3.56
C MET A 36 9.82 -8.43 -3.52
N ALA A 37 10.39 -9.01 -4.57
CA ALA A 37 11.84 -9.27 -4.63
C ALA A 37 12.67 -8.01 -4.90
N CYS A 38 12.19 -7.06 -5.71
CA CYS A 38 12.96 -5.86 -6.09
C CYS A 38 12.24 -4.53 -5.83
N GLY A 39 11.05 -4.55 -5.21
CA GLY A 39 10.28 -3.34 -4.90
C GLY A 39 9.71 -2.59 -6.10
N TYR A 40 9.94 -3.06 -7.34
CA TYR A 40 9.40 -2.45 -8.54
C TYR A 40 7.87 -2.53 -8.57
N ALA A 41 7.18 -1.43 -8.86
CA ALA A 41 5.72 -1.36 -8.90
C ALA A 41 5.20 -0.81 -10.23
N GLU A 42 4.08 -1.35 -10.70
CA GLU A 42 3.37 -0.92 -11.91
C GLU A 42 1.87 -0.79 -11.62
N THR A 43 1.19 0.07 -12.37
CA THR A 43 -0.28 0.22 -12.28
C THR A 43 -0.87 0.09 -13.67
N TYR A 44 -1.96 -0.66 -13.79
CA TYR A 44 -2.67 -0.94 -15.02
C TYR A 44 -4.11 -0.51 -14.92
N LEU A 45 -4.72 -0.18 -16.05
CA LEU A 45 -6.17 -0.03 -16.16
C LEU A 45 -6.79 -1.39 -16.48
N SER A 46 -7.92 -1.69 -15.85
CA SER A 46 -8.64 -2.95 -15.97
C SER A 46 -10.13 -2.71 -16.19
N PRO A 47 -10.78 -3.32 -17.20
CA PRO A 47 -10.19 -4.19 -18.22
C PRO A 47 -9.20 -3.42 -19.10
N LEU A 48 -8.54 -4.10 -20.04
CA LEU A 48 -7.71 -3.45 -21.06
C LEU A 48 -8.65 -2.60 -21.95
N VAL A 49 -8.83 -1.33 -21.57
CA VAL A 49 -9.72 -0.41 -22.27
C VAL A 49 -8.98 0.25 -23.41
N ASP A 50 -9.66 0.46 -24.54
CA ASP A 50 -9.17 1.34 -25.58
C ASP A 50 -8.95 2.75 -25.00
N ARG A 51 -7.74 3.28 -25.16
CA ARG A 51 -7.35 4.60 -24.67
C ARG A 51 -8.23 5.70 -25.28
N ALA A 52 -8.70 5.53 -26.52
CA ALA A 52 -9.61 6.46 -27.17
C ALA A 52 -10.99 6.47 -26.48
N ALA A 53 -11.58 5.30 -26.26
CA ALA A 53 -12.85 5.17 -25.57
C ALA A 53 -12.80 5.70 -24.13
N LEU A 54 -11.70 5.45 -23.42
CA LEU A 54 -11.48 5.98 -22.07
C LEU A 54 -11.41 7.52 -22.07
N ARG A 55 -10.69 8.10 -23.03
CA ARG A 55 -10.57 9.55 -23.18
C ARG A 55 -11.93 10.20 -23.42
N ASP A 56 -12.73 9.61 -24.31
CA ASP A 56 -14.05 10.13 -24.67
C ASP A 56 -15.03 10.02 -23.49
N SER A 57 -14.96 8.92 -22.73
CA SER A 57 -15.73 8.74 -21.48
C SER A 57 -15.37 9.81 -20.44
N TRP A 58 -14.09 10.12 -20.27
CA TRP A 58 -13.63 11.14 -19.32
C TRP A 58 -14.04 12.56 -19.76
N GLN A 59 -13.97 12.86 -21.05
CA GLN A 59 -14.49 14.11 -21.60
C GLN A 59 -16.00 14.26 -21.37
N ALA A 60 -16.78 13.20 -21.61
CA ALA A 60 -18.23 13.18 -21.39
C ALA A 60 -18.59 13.32 -19.90
N ALA A 61 -17.78 12.77 -19.00
CA ALA A 61 -17.93 12.93 -17.56
C ALA A 61 -17.52 14.32 -17.04
N GLY A 62 -17.10 15.23 -17.91
CA GLY A 62 -16.63 16.57 -17.54
C GLY A 62 -15.26 16.57 -16.86
N ALA A 63 -14.53 15.45 -16.87
CA ALA A 63 -13.14 15.40 -16.43
C ALA A 63 -12.30 16.16 -17.46
N ARG A 64 -11.85 17.37 -17.08
CA ARG A 64 -10.86 18.11 -17.87
C ARG A 64 -9.56 17.31 -17.88
N ILE A 65 -9.24 16.71 -19.02
CA ILE A 65 -7.89 16.20 -19.27
C ILE A 65 -6.99 17.42 -19.45
N THR A 66 -6.39 17.90 -18.36
CA THR A 66 -5.26 18.80 -18.44
C THR A 66 -4.03 18.00 -18.85
N GLU A 67 -3.71 18.00 -20.14
CA GLU A 67 -2.36 17.70 -20.64
C GLU A 67 -1.64 19.01 -21.02
N PRO A 68 -0.34 19.17 -20.76
CA PRO A 68 0.57 18.26 -20.07
C PRO A 68 0.97 18.81 -18.69
N LEU A 69 0.82 18.01 -17.63
CA LEU A 69 1.58 18.19 -16.38
C LEU A 69 3.05 17.76 -16.59
N LEU A 70 3.70 18.36 -17.59
CA LEU A 70 5.16 18.46 -17.71
C LEU A 70 5.67 19.80 -17.15
N SER A 71 4.78 20.67 -16.68
CA SER A 71 5.13 21.89 -15.99
C SER A 71 4.34 21.97 -14.68
N ALA A 72 5.08 22.02 -13.57
CA ALA A 72 4.59 21.97 -12.20
C ALA A 72 3.90 20.64 -11.81
N ALA A 73 4.69 19.58 -11.69
CA ALA A 73 4.59 18.78 -10.47
C ALA A 73 4.80 19.72 -9.27
N GLN A 74 3.77 20.47 -8.88
CA GLN A 74 3.63 20.77 -7.47
C GLN A 74 3.20 19.45 -6.87
N PRO A 75 4.10 18.72 -6.18
CA PRO A 75 3.63 17.66 -5.34
C PRO A 75 2.61 18.34 -4.41
N SER A 76 1.40 17.81 -4.32
CA SER A 76 0.73 17.93 -3.04
C SER A 76 1.68 17.26 -2.06
N THR A 77 2.55 18.08 -1.45
CA THR A 77 3.56 17.70 -0.48
C THR A 77 2.85 17.32 0.80
N ARG A 78 1.92 16.37 0.74
CA ARG A 78 1.79 15.43 1.83
C ARG A 78 3.07 14.64 1.76
N THR A 79 4.04 15.08 2.55
CA THR A 79 5.22 14.30 2.87
C THR A 79 4.70 12.96 3.36
N ILE A 80 4.62 11.98 2.47
CA ILE A 80 4.65 10.57 2.86
C ILE A 80 5.98 10.50 3.59
N ARG A 81 5.93 10.63 4.92
CA ARG A 81 7.13 10.53 5.73
C ARG A 81 7.57 9.10 5.52
N LEU A 82 8.65 8.93 4.75
CA LEU A 82 9.38 7.68 4.72
C LEU A 82 9.54 7.25 6.18
N PRO A 83 9.23 6.01 6.55
CA PRO A 83 9.41 5.54 7.90
C PRO A 83 10.83 5.90 8.33
N PRO A 84 11.04 6.73 9.36
CA PRO A 84 12.36 7.04 9.88
C PRO A 84 12.94 5.84 10.65
N MET A 85 12.22 4.71 10.70
CA MET A 85 12.65 3.49 11.34
C MET A 85 13.74 2.80 10.53
N GLN A 86 14.88 2.61 11.18
CA GLN A 86 15.90 1.66 10.76
C GLN A 86 15.66 0.35 11.49
N PHE A 87 15.23 -0.69 10.77
CA PHE A 87 15.11 -2.05 11.33
C PHE A 87 16.46 -2.79 11.28
N GLY A 88 17.55 -2.12 11.61
CA GLY A 88 18.91 -2.66 11.44
C GLY A 88 19.17 -3.08 9.99
N THR A 89 19.39 -4.39 9.77
CA THR A 89 19.59 -4.98 8.44
C THR A 89 18.30 -5.33 7.71
N ALA A 90 17.13 -5.17 8.34
CA ALA A 90 15.87 -5.57 7.73
C ALA A 90 15.47 -4.64 6.59
N ARG A 91 14.97 -5.24 5.52
CA ARG A 91 14.39 -4.55 4.38
C ARG A 91 12.92 -4.26 4.65
N ILE A 92 12.54 -2.99 4.54
CA ILE A 92 11.13 -2.60 4.53
C ILE A 92 10.53 -3.06 3.20
N LEU A 93 9.40 -3.75 3.28
CA LEU A 93 8.66 -4.27 2.12
C LEU A 93 7.51 -3.32 1.76
N ALA A 94 6.75 -2.89 2.75
CA ALA A 94 5.65 -1.94 2.59
C ALA A 94 5.32 -1.25 3.92
N TYR A 95 4.66 -0.09 3.85
CA TYR A 95 4.15 0.59 5.04
C TYR A 95 2.93 1.44 4.68
N GLY A 96 2.09 1.77 5.66
CA GLY A 96 0.92 2.61 5.42
C GLY A 96 0.36 3.22 6.71
N PRO A 97 -0.46 4.28 6.59
CA PRO A 97 -1.18 4.85 7.72
C PRO A 97 -2.33 3.94 8.16
N LEU A 98 -2.58 3.92 9.46
CA LEU A 98 -3.77 3.33 10.12
C LEU A 98 -4.57 4.41 10.86
N ASP A 99 -4.47 5.65 10.39
CA ASP A 99 -5.18 6.80 10.94
C ASP A 99 -6.70 6.72 10.66
N ASP A 100 -7.41 7.83 10.89
CA ASP A 100 -8.87 7.97 10.75
C ASP A 100 -9.46 7.49 9.40
N ARG A 101 -8.62 7.15 8.42
CA ARG A 101 -9.01 6.60 7.10
C ARG A 101 -9.28 5.11 7.12
N VAL A 102 -8.90 4.43 8.19
CA VAL A 102 -8.95 2.98 8.29
C VAL A 102 -9.85 2.61 9.45
N ASN A 103 -10.93 1.89 9.16
CA ASN A 103 -11.87 1.49 10.19
C ASN A 103 -11.35 0.22 10.88
N PRO A 104 -11.06 0.26 12.19
CA PRO A 104 -10.73 -0.94 12.94
C PRO A 104 -11.93 -1.86 12.99
N THR A 105 -11.72 -3.15 12.77
CA THR A 105 -12.75 -4.18 12.93
C THR A 105 -12.86 -4.58 14.41
N PRO A 106 -13.87 -5.38 14.80
CA PRO A 106 -13.96 -5.93 16.15
C PRO A 106 -12.76 -6.82 16.55
N LEU A 107 -11.95 -7.26 15.59
CA LEU A 107 -10.73 -8.04 15.83
C LEU A 107 -9.51 -7.15 16.10
N ALA A 108 -9.58 -5.86 15.75
CA ALA A 108 -8.53 -4.91 16.02
C ALA A 108 -8.38 -4.71 17.53
N LYS A 109 -7.17 -4.90 18.04
CA LYS A 109 -6.88 -4.67 19.46
C LYS A 109 -6.24 -3.31 19.64
N PRO A 110 -6.65 -2.50 20.64
CA PRO A 110 -5.92 -1.31 21.01
C PRO A 110 -4.54 -1.70 21.56
N LEU A 111 -3.49 -1.03 21.07
CA LEU A 111 -2.10 -1.49 21.23
C LEU A 111 -1.34 -0.82 22.38
N ARG A 112 -1.95 0.16 23.07
CA ARG A 112 -1.61 0.47 24.47
C ARG A 112 -2.86 0.75 25.28
N THR A 113 -2.86 0.25 26.51
CA THR A 113 -3.65 0.72 27.64
C THR A 113 -2.71 1.46 28.60
N MET A 114 -2.27 2.67 28.23
CA MET A 114 -1.72 3.60 29.23
C MET A 114 -2.88 4.45 29.76
N GLY A 115 -3.52 3.97 30.82
CA GLY A 115 -4.70 4.58 31.42
C GLY A 115 -6.02 4.19 30.72
N SER A 116 -7.03 5.07 30.80
CA SER A 116 -8.40 4.82 30.32
C SER A 116 -8.64 5.07 28.82
N ALA A 117 -7.64 5.55 28.08
CA ALA A 117 -7.76 5.80 26.65
C ALA A 117 -7.07 4.71 25.84
N ALA A 118 -7.86 3.97 25.05
CA ALA A 118 -7.35 3.05 24.04
C ALA A 118 -6.53 3.83 23.00
N SER A 119 -5.23 3.54 22.89
CA SER A 119 -4.42 4.14 21.82
C SER A 119 -4.39 3.21 20.60
N TRP A 120 -4.89 3.71 19.49
CA TRP A 120 -4.81 3.06 18.19
C TRP A 120 -3.44 3.30 17.54
N PRO A 121 -2.89 2.33 16.79
CA PRO A 121 -1.69 2.56 16.01
C PRO A 121 -1.95 3.62 14.93
N ALA A 122 -0.93 4.44 14.66
CA ALA A 122 -0.98 5.42 13.58
C ALA A 122 -0.46 4.84 12.25
N TYR A 123 0.42 3.83 12.32
CA TYR A 123 1.06 3.24 11.15
C TYR A 123 1.21 1.73 11.28
N VAL A 124 1.33 1.08 10.14
CA VAL A 124 1.80 -0.31 10.01
C VAL A 124 2.99 -0.35 9.05
N ALA A 125 3.97 -1.19 9.35
CA ALA A 125 5.06 -1.51 8.45
C ALA A 125 5.28 -3.02 8.37
N PHE A 126 5.69 -3.46 7.19
CA PHE A 126 6.11 -4.82 6.89
C PHE A 126 7.58 -4.80 6.53
N TYR A 127 8.36 -5.68 7.15
CA TYR A 127 9.78 -5.79 6.89
C TYR A 127 10.24 -7.24 7.00
N GLN A 128 11.40 -7.52 6.43
CA GLN A 128 12.00 -8.85 6.39
C GLN A 128 13.50 -8.74 6.59
N TYR A 129 14.05 -9.62 7.42
CA TYR A 129 15.50 -9.72 7.60
C TYR A 129 16.14 -10.48 6.42
N PRO A 130 17.38 -10.15 6.02
CA PRO A 130 18.04 -10.76 4.85
C PRO A 130 18.11 -12.29 4.91
N ASP A 131 18.28 -12.84 6.11
CA ASP A 131 18.47 -14.28 6.34
C ASP A 131 17.17 -15.00 6.73
N SER A 132 16.03 -14.30 6.74
CA SER A 132 14.73 -14.86 7.13
C SER A 132 13.73 -14.80 5.98
N HIS A 133 13.00 -15.88 5.80
CA HIS A 133 11.84 -15.91 4.90
C HIS A 133 10.57 -15.38 5.57
N GLU A 134 10.62 -15.10 6.87
CA GLU A 134 9.48 -14.57 7.62
C GLU A 134 9.28 -13.09 7.33
N VAL A 135 8.02 -12.66 7.36
CA VAL A 135 7.61 -11.28 7.25
C VAL A 135 7.18 -10.79 8.62
N HIS A 136 7.85 -9.75 9.08
CA HIS A 136 7.51 -9.07 10.32
C HIS A 136 6.53 -7.94 10.01
N ARG A 137 5.41 -7.91 10.72
CA ARG A 137 4.47 -6.78 10.71
C ARG A 137 4.62 -6.06 12.04
N CYS A 138 4.85 -4.76 12.01
CA CYS A 138 4.82 -3.95 13.21
C CYS A 138 3.78 -2.84 13.12
N TYR A 139 3.12 -2.62 14.24
CA TYR A 139 2.23 -1.49 14.46
C TYR A 139 2.98 -0.40 15.20
N CYS A 140 2.80 0.84 14.79
CA CYS A 140 3.57 1.96 15.31
C CYS A 140 2.70 3.15 15.68
N ASP A 141 3.16 3.92 16.66
CA ASP A 141 2.56 5.22 16.98
C ASP A 141 2.93 6.29 15.95
N SER A 142 2.45 7.53 16.14
CA SER A 142 2.71 8.66 15.24
C SER A 142 4.18 9.08 15.17
N ARG A 143 5.02 8.58 16.08
CA ARG A 143 6.47 8.77 16.12
C ARG A 143 7.24 7.57 15.58
N TRP A 144 6.54 6.59 15.00
CA TRP A 144 7.09 5.32 14.53
C TRP A 144 7.72 4.46 15.63
N THR A 145 7.27 4.61 16.89
CA THR A 145 7.63 3.68 17.97
C THR A 145 6.85 2.40 17.80
N ILE A 146 7.53 1.24 17.80
CA ILE A 146 6.88 -0.07 17.72
C ILE A 146 6.02 -0.30 18.98
N LEU A 147 4.74 -0.56 18.76
CA LEU A 147 3.75 -0.87 19.79
C LEU A 147 3.51 -2.38 19.90
N GLN A 148 3.39 -3.05 18.76
CA GLN A 148 3.25 -4.50 18.64
C GLN A 148 3.99 -4.96 17.40
N GLN A 149 4.50 -6.19 17.46
CA GLN A 149 5.13 -6.86 16.34
C GLN A 149 4.60 -8.29 16.26
N ASP A 150 4.21 -8.69 15.06
CA ASP A 150 3.76 -10.04 14.72
C ASP A 150 4.67 -10.61 13.62
N VAL A 151 4.76 -11.93 13.57
CA VAL A 151 5.58 -12.66 12.59
C VAL A 151 4.68 -13.55 11.76
N PHE A 152 4.86 -13.49 10.44
CA PHE A 152 4.10 -14.25 9.48
C PHE A 152 5.02 -15.03 8.57
N PRO A 153 4.62 -16.23 8.12
CA PRO A 153 5.42 -17.02 7.19
C PRO A 153 5.51 -16.37 5.81
N TYR A 154 4.49 -15.59 5.42
CA TYR A 154 4.42 -14.94 4.10
C TYR A 154 3.74 -13.57 4.17
N MET A 155 4.08 -12.68 3.24
CA MET A 155 3.47 -11.35 3.13
C MET A 155 1.95 -11.43 2.92
N SER A 156 1.46 -12.38 2.13
CA SER A 156 0.03 -12.56 1.88
C SER A 156 -0.75 -12.83 3.16
N SER A 157 -0.19 -13.66 4.06
CA SER A 157 -0.78 -13.92 5.38
C SER A 157 -0.78 -12.67 6.26
N ALA A 158 0.30 -11.89 6.22
CA ALA A 158 0.44 -10.66 6.99
C ALA A 158 -0.55 -9.58 6.54
N ILE A 159 -0.79 -9.46 5.22
CA ILE A 159 -1.78 -8.55 4.63
C ILE A 159 -3.21 -9.02 4.91
N ALA A 160 -3.50 -10.31 4.75
CA ALA A 160 -4.83 -10.85 5.07
C ALA A 160 -5.19 -10.62 6.54
N ALA A 161 -4.23 -10.80 7.46
CA ALA A 161 -4.41 -10.46 8.86
C ALA A 161 -4.64 -8.95 9.07
N LEU A 162 -3.93 -8.10 8.31
CA LEU A 162 -4.14 -6.65 8.38
C LEU A 162 -5.55 -6.26 7.94
N ASP A 163 -6.06 -6.79 6.83
CA ASP A 163 -7.42 -6.47 6.35
C ASP A 163 -8.52 -7.01 7.27
N LEU A 164 -8.27 -8.13 7.96
CA LEU A 164 -9.17 -8.64 9.00
C LEU A 164 -9.25 -7.73 10.22
N GLU A 165 -8.15 -7.04 10.55
CA GLU A 165 -8.07 -6.12 11.69
C GLU A 165 -8.47 -4.68 11.29
N TYR A 166 -8.19 -4.27 10.07
CA TYR A 166 -8.29 -2.89 9.62
C TYR A 166 -8.82 -2.84 8.19
N GLN A 167 -10.12 -2.59 8.05
CA GLN A 167 -10.78 -2.69 6.75
C GLN A 167 -10.23 -1.65 5.76
N GLY A 168 -9.67 -2.12 4.64
CA GLY A 168 -9.12 -1.27 3.58
C GLY A 168 -7.71 -0.75 3.84
N ALA A 169 -7.06 -1.17 4.93
CA ALA A 169 -5.69 -0.77 5.25
C ALA A 169 -4.67 -1.24 4.19
N ALA A 170 -4.87 -2.44 3.62
CA ALA A 170 -3.98 -2.94 2.57
C ALA A 170 -3.92 -2.00 1.37
N SER A 171 -5.01 -1.30 1.06
CA SER A 171 -5.11 -0.38 -0.10
C SER A 171 -4.29 0.89 0.07
N LEU A 172 -3.92 1.21 1.31
CA LEU A 172 -3.11 2.36 1.68
C LEU A 172 -1.63 2.01 1.85
N LEU A 173 -1.26 0.73 1.67
CA LEU A 173 0.14 0.32 1.73
C LEU A 173 0.92 0.87 0.53
N ILE A 174 2.06 1.45 0.86
CA ILE A 174 3.04 1.98 -0.07
C ILE A 174 4.18 0.96 -0.12
N PRO A 175 4.39 0.26 -1.24
CA PRO A 175 5.52 -0.64 -1.39
C PRO A 175 6.82 0.17 -1.33
N PHE A 176 7.78 -0.29 -0.56
CA PHE A 176 9.08 0.35 -0.46
C PHE A 176 9.98 -0.15 -1.59
N GLY A 177 10.08 0.65 -2.65
CA GLY A 177 10.99 0.42 -3.77
C GLY A 177 12.41 0.86 -3.43
N GLY A 178 13.24 -0.08 -3.01
CA GLY A 178 14.70 0.05 -2.95
C GLY A 178 15.34 -0.56 -4.19
#